data_AF-A0A6M0L5F9-F1
#
_entry.id   AF-A0A6M0L5F9-F1
#
_cell.length_a   1.000
_cell.length_b   1.000
_cell.length_c   1.000
_cell.angle_alpha   90.00
_cell.angle_beta   90.00
_cell.angle_gamma   90.00
#
_symmetry.space_group_name_H-M   'P 1'
#
loop_
_entity.id
_entity.type
_entity.pdbx_description
1 polymer ?
#
loop_
_entity_poly.entity_id
_entity_poly.type
_entity_poly.pdbx_seq_one_letter_code
_entity_poly.pdbx_strand_id
1 'polypeptide(L)'
;MKNKIYYVTSKQWGFVYNNMNKENVMYFEIDGKDIQTLHAFIDAMIETFRLPDEHRYRFPEPERINGTNWPAFLDRMRELSWFHWTAPICFVIKNFSQFMLKDEGKKGQTTDPEHMTEKEYIIFVFEEYILPFWEEEVEQVVVEGKKRSFNVYCVD
;
A
#
# COMPACT_ATOMS: atom_id res chain seq x y z
N MET A 1 -14.98 -4.24 10.45
CA MET A 1 -13.74 -3.86 11.16
C MET A 1 -13.12 -2.77 10.32
N LYS A 2 -12.85 -1.59 10.88
CA LYS A 2 -12.46 -0.44 10.07
C LYS A 2 -10.96 -0.44 9.79
N ASN A 3 -10.59 -0.66 8.53
CA ASN A 3 -9.20 -0.57 8.06
C ASN A 3 -8.77 0.89 7.97
N LYS A 4 -7.53 1.21 8.36
CA LYS A 4 -7.07 2.60 8.45
C LYS A 4 -5.59 2.79 8.11
N ILE A 5 -5.28 4.01 7.68
CA ILE A 5 -3.92 4.55 7.63
C ILE A 5 -3.66 5.32 8.93
N TYR A 6 -2.56 5.00 9.61
CA TYR A 6 -2.13 5.62 10.85
C TYR A 6 -0.83 6.40 10.62
N TYR A 7 -0.83 7.68 10.96
CA TYR A 7 0.38 8.51 11.00
C TYR A 7 0.87 8.56 12.43
N VAL A 8 2.05 7.98 12.70
CA VAL A 8 2.54 7.77 14.06
C VAL A 8 4.02 8.10 14.16
N THR A 9 4.42 8.51 15.36
CA THR A 9 5.85 8.67 15.68
C THR A 9 6.53 7.31 15.84
N SER A 10 7.86 7.25 15.67
CA SER A 10 8.69 6.08 15.96
C SER A 10 8.45 5.53 17.39
N LYS A 11 8.18 6.40 18.36
CA LYS A 11 7.84 6.01 19.75
C LYS A 11 6.48 5.31 19.83
N GLN A 12 5.45 5.87 19.19
CA GLN A 12 4.12 5.28 19.13
C GLN A 12 4.13 3.95 18.38
N TRP A 13 4.86 3.89 17.26
CA TRP A 13 5.06 2.66 16.52
C TRP A 13 5.75 1.60 17.36
N GLY A 14 6.81 1.96 18.10
CA GLY A 14 7.48 1.04 19.03
C GLY A 14 6.51 0.42 20.06
N PHE A 15 5.55 1.20 20.56
CA PHE A 15 4.50 0.67 21.44
C PHE A 15 3.58 -0.32 20.71
N VAL A 16 3.10 0.02 19.51
CA VAL A 16 2.24 -0.87 18.71
C VAL A 16 2.97 -2.17 18.36
N TYR A 17 4.18 -2.07 17.82
CA TYR A 17 5.01 -3.20 17.41
C TYR A 17 5.34 -4.16 18.56
N ASN A 18 5.62 -3.63 19.75
CA ASN A 18 5.92 -4.45 20.93
C ASN A 18 4.69 -5.19 21.47
N ASN A 19 3.49 -4.64 21.31
CA ASN A 19 2.25 -5.26 21.77
C ASN A 19 1.54 -6.10 20.70
N MET A 20 2.00 -6.06 19.45
CA MET A 20 1.45 -6.84 18.35
C MET A 20 1.80 -8.33 18.48
N ASN A 21 0.79 -9.20 18.29
CA ASN A 21 1.02 -10.64 18.18
C ASN A 21 1.61 -10.97 16.81
N LYS A 22 2.94 -11.05 16.75
CA LYS A 22 3.71 -11.25 15.52
C LYS A 22 3.47 -12.61 14.86
N GLU A 23 3.02 -13.61 15.62
CA GLU A 23 2.73 -14.96 15.09
C GLU A 23 1.41 -15.02 14.32
N ASN A 24 0.52 -14.04 14.53
CA ASN A 24 -0.83 -14.00 13.96
C ASN A 24 -1.08 -12.75 13.10
N VAL A 25 -0.02 -12.17 12.53
CA VAL A 25 -0.11 -11.00 11.64
C VAL A 25 0.83 -11.19 10.46
N MET A 26 0.37 -10.84 9.27
CA MET A 26 1.24 -10.66 8.12
C MET A 26 1.86 -9.27 8.20
N TYR A 27 3.15 -9.24 8.55
CA TYR A 27 3.92 -8.02 8.72
C TYR A 27 4.70 -7.69 7.46
N PHE A 28 4.50 -6.49 6.94
CA PHE A 28 5.17 -5.96 5.76
C PHE A 28 5.76 -4.60 6.10
N GLU A 29 7.00 -4.35 5.67
CA GLU A 29 7.70 -3.11 5.98
C GLU A 29 8.53 -2.66 4.77
N ILE A 30 8.46 -1.36 4.48
CA ILE A 30 9.34 -0.66 3.54
C ILE A 30 9.97 0.55 4.23
N ASP A 31 11.16 0.95 3.78
CA ASP A 31 11.83 2.17 4.24
C ASP A 31 11.67 3.30 3.22
N GLY A 32 11.01 4.38 3.64
CA GLY A 32 10.77 5.56 2.82
C GLY A 32 12.05 6.27 2.37
N LYS A 33 13.18 6.08 3.06
CA LYS A 33 14.49 6.59 2.61
C LYS A 33 14.88 6.03 1.24
N ASP A 34 14.62 4.75 1.03
CA ASP A 34 15.06 4.04 -0.16
C ASP A 34 14.08 4.24 -1.34
N ILE A 35 12.91 4.80 -1.07
CA ILE A 35 11.83 4.92 -2.06
C ILE A 35 11.60 6.39 -2.40
N GLN A 36 12.21 6.80 -3.52
CA GLN A 36 12.18 8.20 -4.00
C GLN A 36 11.40 8.37 -5.31
N THR A 37 10.93 7.29 -5.91
CA THR A 37 10.19 7.30 -7.18
C THR A 37 9.08 6.25 -7.14
N LEU A 38 8.04 6.44 -7.96
CA LEU A 38 6.96 5.46 -8.06
C LEU A 38 7.46 4.07 -8.47
N HIS A 39 8.46 4.01 -9.36
CA HIS A 39 9.09 2.74 -9.74
C HIS A 39 9.76 2.03 -8.56
N ALA A 40 10.47 2.75 -7.70
CA ALA A 40 11.07 2.18 -6.49
C ALA A 40 10.00 1.70 -5.50
N PHE A 41 8.87 2.41 -5.41
CA PHE A 41 7.73 1.97 -4.61
C PHE A 41 7.16 0.65 -5.14
N ILE A 42 6.90 0.56 -6.45
CA ILE A 42 6.36 -0.66 -7.05
C ILE A 42 7.31 -1.85 -6.85
N ASP A 43 8.62 -1.66 -7.02
CA ASP A 43 9.61 -2.72 -6.75
C ASP A 43 9.58 -3.16 -5.29
N ALA A 44 9.59 -2.20 -4.35
CA ALA A 44 9.50 -2.50 -2.93
C ALA A 44 8.22 -3.28 -2.60
N MET A 45 7.09 -2.96 -3.23
CA MET A 45 5.83 -3.70 -3.04
C MET A 45 5.90 -5.10 -3.63
N ILE A 46 6.48 -5.28 -4.83
CA ILE A 46 6.68 -6.60 -5.45
C ILE A 46 7.53 -7.48 -4.54
N GLU A 47 8.64 -6.97 -4.03
CA GLU A 47 9.53 -7.72 -3.14
C GLU A 47 8.87 -8.02 -1.79
N THR A 48 8.27 -7.01 -1.16
CA THR A 48 7.70 -7.09 0.19
C THR A 48 6.47 -8.00 0.23
N PHE A 49 5.54 -7.82 -0.69
CA PHE A 49 4.31 -8.62 -0.79
C PHE A 49 4.47 -9.84 -1.70
N ARG A 50 5.68 -10.09 -2.23
CA ARG A 50 5.97 -11.21 -3.16
C ARG A 50 4.95 -11.28 -4.30
N LEU A 51 4.65 -10.12 -4.88
CA LEU A 51 3.61 -10.02 -5.91
C LEU A 51 4.03 -10.82 -7.15
N PRO A 52 3.18 -11.73 -7.68
CA PRO A 52 3.51 -12.52 -8.86
C PRO A 52 3.49 -11.67 -10.15
N ASP A 53 4.14 -12.16 -11.20
CA ASP A 53 4.14 -11.54 -12.54
C ASP A 53 4.69 -10.08 -12.55
N GLU A 54 5.90 -9.87 -12.05
CA GLU A 54 6.56 -8.55 -11.93
C GLU A 54 6.50 -7.67 -13.20
N HIS A 55 6.54 -8.29 -14.38
CA HIS A 55 6.47 -7.60 -15.67
C HIS A 55 5.11 -6.92 -15.91
N ARG A 56 4.05 -7.28 -15.18
CA ARG A 56 2.71 -6.68 -15.35
C ARG A 56 2.64 -5.23 -14.85
N TYR A 57 3.48 -4.89 -13.86
CA TYR A 57 3.42 -3.61 -13.17
C TYR A 57 4.12 -2.48 -13.91
N ARG A 58 5.04 -2.80 -14.84
CA ARG A 58 5.86 -1.84 -15.59
C ARG A 58 5.68 -2.00 -17.10
N PHE A 59 5.13 -1.00 -17.80
CA PHE A 59 5.12 -1.01 -19.27
C PHE A 59 5.65 0.33 -19.78
N PRO A 60 6.24 0.36 -20.99
CA PRO A 60 6.64 1.61 -21.63
C PRO A 60 5.44 2.53 -21.84
N GLU A 61 5.65 3.83 -21.59
CA GLU A 61 4.78 4.91 -22.08
C GLU A 61 4.61 4.78 -23.62
N PRO A 62 3.42 5.06 -24.21
CA PRO A 62 2.34 5.95 -23.74
C PRO A 62 1.10 5.24 -23.14
N GLU A 63 1.19 3.97 -22.76
CA GLU A 63 0.01 3.17 -22.39
C GLU A 63 -0.45 3.37 -20.93
N ARG A 64 0.18 4.26 -20.13
CA ARG A 64 0.03 4.29 -18.65
C ARG A 64 0.07 5.69 -18.02
N ILE A 65 -0.31 5.76 -16.74
CA ILE A 65 -0.09 6.91 -15.87
C ILE A 65 1.26 6.68 -15.16
N ASN A 66 2.25 7.53 -15.45
CA ASN A 66 3.60 7.50 -14.84
C ASN A 66 4.30 6.12 -14.92
N GLY A 67 4.19 5.42 -16.05
CA GLY A 67 4.85 4.12 -16.30
C GLY A 67 4.28 2.91 -15.54
N THR A 68 3.27 3.13 -14.69
CA THR A 68 2.73 2.11 -13.76
C THR A 68 1.33 1.66 -14.15
N ASN A 69 1.05 0.36 -14.11
CA ASN A 69 -0.32 -0.15 -14.26
C ASN A 69 -0.98 -0.32 -12.91
N TRP A 70 -1.58 0.79 -12.50
CA TRP A 70 -2.41 0.88 -11.32
C TRP A 70 -3.54 -0.16 -11.31
N PRO A 71 -4.30 -0.41 -12.40
CA PRO A 71 -5.25 -1.51 -12.42
C PRO A 71 -4.64 -2.87 -12.05
N ALA A 72 -3.49 -3.25 -12.63
CA ALA A 72 -2.82 -4.52 -12.30
C ALA A 72 -2.28 -4.55 -10.87
N PHE A 73 -1.75 -3.43 -10.38
CA PHE A 73 -1.33 -3.30 -8.98
C PHE A 73 -2.51 -3.46 -8.02
N LEU A 74 -3.63 -2.76 -8.28
CA LEU A 74 -4.87 -2.83 -7.51
C LEU A 74 -5.45 -4.23 -7.50
N ASP A 75 -5.55 -4.88 -8.65
CA ASP A 75 -6.04 -6.25 -8.75
C ASP A 75 -5.22 -7.18 -7.87
N ARG A 76 -3.90 -7.02 -7.87
CA ARG A 76 -2.99 -7.85 -7.08
C ARG A 76 -3.06 -7.55 -5.59
N MET A 77 -3.16 -6.28 -5.20
CA MET A 77 -3.35 -5.91 -3.79
C MET A 77 -4.73 -6.31 -3.23
N ARG A 78 -5.72 -6.53 -4.10
CA ARG A 78 -7.06 -7.05 -3.77
C ARG A 78 -7.17 -8.58 -3.92
N GLU A 79 -6.23 -9.21 -4.61
CA GLU A 79 -6.19 -10.64 -4.87
C GLU A 79 -4.99 -11.28 -4.16
N LEU A 80 -4.87 -11.11 -2.83
CA LEU A 80 -3.76 -11.70 -2.06
C LEU A 80 -3.92 -13.20 -1.78
N SER A 81 -4.51 -13.96 -2.71
CA SER A 81 -4.88 -15.36 -2.52
C SER A 81 -3.67 -16.31 -2.45
N TRP A 82 -2.54 -15.91 -3.03
CA TRP A 82 -1.28 -16.66 -2.95
C TRP A 82 -0.65 -16.66 -1.55
N PHE A 83 -1.12 -15.79 -0.66
CA PHE A 83 -0.94 -15.96 0.77
C PHE A 83 -2.09 -16.82 1.29
N HIS A 84 -1.84 -18.12 1.53
CA HIS A 84 -2.78 -19.03 2.20
C HIS A 84 -2.96 -18.68 3.70
N TRP A 85 -3.17 -17.41 4.02
CA TRP A 85 -3.19 -16.90 5.37
C TRP A 85 -4.33 -15.90 5.55
N THR A 86 -5.22 -16.20 6.49
CA THR A 86 -6.35 -15.33 6.86
C THR A 86 -5.98 -14.29 7.93
N ALA A 87 -4.69 -14.16 8.24
CA ALA A 87 -4.22 -13.27 9.29
C ALA A 87 -4.42 -11.79 8.91
N PRO A 88 -4.64 -10.90 9.90
CA PRO A 88 -4.50 -9.47 9.75
C PRO A 88 -3.22 -9.06 9.01
N ILE A 89 -3.31 -8.05 8.16
CA ILE A 89 -2.19 -7.42 7.46
C ILE A 89 -1.80 -6.14 8.21
N CYS A 90 -0.51 -6.02 8.50
CA CYS A 90 0.11 -4.81 9.01
C CYS A 90 1.19 -4.39 8.03
N PHE A 91 0.96 -3.29 7.31
CA PHE A 91 1.92 -2.70 6.40
C PHE A 91 2.51 -1.43 6.99
N VAL A 92 3.82 -1.28 6.94
CA VAL A 92 4.55 -0.19 7.58
C VAL A 92 5.43 0.52 6.55
N ILE A 93 5.31 1.83 6.49
CA ILE A 93 6.19 2.72 5.73
C ILE A 93 7.00 3.51 6.75
N LYS A 94 8.25 3.09 7.00
CA LYS A 94 9.18 3.79 7.89
C LYS A 94 9.73 5.04 7.22
N ASN A 95 10.20 6.00 8.03
CA ASN A 95 10.74 7.27 7.55
C ASN A 95 9.80 7.93 6.52
N PHE A 96 8.49 7.97 6.84
CA PHE A 96 7.45 8.38 5.90
C PHE A 96 7.62 9.82 5.41
N SER A 97 8.19 10.71 6.23
CA SER A 97 8.57 12.06 5.84
C SER A 97 9.60 12.07 4.70
N GLN A 98 10.41 11.02 4.56
CA GLN A 98 11.44 10.87 3.52
C GLN A 98 10.97 10.04 2.32
N PHE A 99 9.81 9.39 2.43
CA PHE A 99 9.16 8.67 1.34
C PHE A 99 8.76 9.62 0.21
N MET A 100 9.24 9.32 -1.01
CA MET A 100 8.88 10.00 -2.26
C MET A 100 9.17 11.51 -2.23
N LEU A 101 10.29 11.95 -1.64
CA LEU A 101 10.62 13.38 -1.52
C LEU A 101 10.92 14.07 -2.86
N LYS A 102 11.39 13.31 -3.86
CA LYS A 102 11.74 13.83 -5.19
C LYS A 102 10.54 13.98 -6.12
N ASP A 103 9.35 13.65 -5.63
CA ASP A 103 8.10 13.83 -6.35
C ASP A 103 7.72 15.31 -6.37
N GLU A 104 7.98 15.95 -7.51
CA GLU A 104 7.70 17.38 -7.75
C GLU A 104 6.30 17.63 -8.34
N GLY A 105 5.35 16.70 -8.16
CA GLY A 105 3.97 16.86 -8.60
C GLY A 105 3.41 18.25 -8.25
N LYS A 106 2.55 18.80 -9.13
CA LYS A 106 2.01 20.16 -8.99
C LYS A 106 1.32 20.30 -7.63
N LYS A 107 1.99 20.97 -6.68
CA LYS A 107 1.49 21.23 -5.33
C LYS A 107 0.15 21.98 -5.38
N GLY A 108 -0.93 21.23 -5.28
CA GLY A 108 -2.23 21.70 -4.86
C GLY A 108 -2.82 20.62 -3.96
N GLN A 109 -3.34 20.98 -2.79
CA GLN A 109 -4.21 20.07 -2.04
C GLN A 109 -5.48 19.93 -2.86
N THR A 110 -5.57 18.88 -3.68
CA THR A 110 -6.75 18.62 -4.49
C THR A 110 -7.10 17.14 -4.44
N THR A 111 -8.39 16.86 -4.37
CA THR A 111 -8.97 15.51 -4.40
C THR A 111 -9.08 14.97 -5.83
N ASP A 112 -8.69 15.77 -6.83
CA ASP A 112 -8.60 15.34 -8.22
C ASP A 112 -7.31 14.52 -8.45
N PRO A 113 -7.42 13.22 -8.82
CA PRO A 113 -6.28 12.36 -9.07
C PRO A 113 -5.30 12.92 -10.13
N GLU A 114 -5.76 13.77 -11.05
CA GLU A 114 -4.91 14.38 -12.09
C GLU A 114 -3.92 15.41 -11.52
N HIS A 115 -4.10 15.83 -10.27
CA HIS A 115 -3.31 16.88 -9.63
C HIS A 115 -2.60 16.42 -8.35
N MET A 116 -2.71 15.13 -8.00
CA MET A 116 -2.00 14.54 -6.87
C MET A 116 -0.52 14.34 -7.19
N THR A 117 0.33 14.51 -6.18
CA THR A 117 1.68 13.93 -6.20
C THR A 117 1.55 12.40 -6.25
N GLU A 118 2.54 11.69 -6.78
CA GLU A 118 2.61 10.22 -6.75
C GLU A 118 2.49 9.69 -5.30
N LYS A 119 3.08 10.39 -4.33
CA LYS A 119 2.93 10.07 -2.90
C LYS A 119 1.47 10.14 -2.44
N GLU A 120 0.78 11.23 -2.74
CA GLU A 120 -0.63 11.41 -2.39
C GLU A 120 -1.50 10.37 -3.10
N TYR A 121 -1.19 10.07 -4.37
CA TYR A 121 -1.89 9.06 -5.14
C TYR A 121 -1.75 7.66 -4.55
N ILE A 122 -0.55 7.27 -4.07
CA ILE A 122 -0.34 5.99 -3.37
C ILE A 122 -1.23 5.92 -2.13
N ILE A 123 -1.25 6.97 -1.30
CA ILE A 123 -2.09 7.00 -0.09
C ILE A 123 -3.57 6.94 -0.44
N PHE A 124 -4.01 7.71 -1.43
CA PHE A 124 -5.37 7.69 -1.98
C PHE A 124 -5.75 6.28 -2.45
N VAL A 125 -4.85 5.59 -3.16
CA VAL A 125 -5.08 4.22 -3.63
C VAL A 125 -5.34 3.25 -2.48
N PHE A 126 -4.59 3.37 -1.38
CA PHE A 126 -4.86 2.57 -0.19
C PHE A 126 -6.21 2.94 0.44
N GLU A 127 -6.46 4.22 0.64
CA GLU A 127 -7.65 4.72 1.35
C GLU A 127 -8.95 4.41 0.62
N GLU A 128 -8.99 4.61 -0.70
CA GLU A 128 -10.23 4.52 -1.48
C GLU A 128 -10.47 3.15 -2.13
N TYR A 129 -9.42 2.35 -2.37
CA TYR A 129 -9.58 1.07 -3.10
C TYR A 129 -9.12 -0.15 -2.31
N ILE A 130 -7.92 -0.13 -1.73
CA ILE A 130 -7.36 -1.35 -1.12
C ILE A 130 -7.99 -1.63 0.24
N LEU A 131 -8.02 -0.63 1.13
CA LEU A 131 -8.53 -0.81 2.49
C LEU A 131 -10.04 -1.11 2.53
N PRO A 132 -10.90 -0.39 1.78
CA PRO A 132 -12.34 -0.67 1.73
C PRO A 132 -12.65 -2.05 1.17
N PHE A 133 -11.89 -2.49 0.16
CA PHE A 133 -12.05 -3.82 -0.41
C PHE A 133 -11.94 -4.93 0.65
N TRP A 134 -10.88 -4.88 1.46
CA TRP A 134 -10.66 -5.87 2.53
C TRP A 134 -11.60 -5.69 3.72
N GLU A 135 -12.20 -4.52 3.92
CA GLU A 135 -13.15 -4.24 4.99
C GLU A 135 -14.56 -4.79 4.71
N GLU A 136 -15.00 -4.77 3.45
CA GLU A 136 -16.35 -5.18 3.10
C GLU A 136 -16.53 -5.78 1.69
N GLU A 137 -15.96 -5.16 0.66
CA GLU A 137 -16.29 -5.52 -0.73
C GLU A 137 -15.89 -6.95 -1.09
N VAL A 138 -14.82 -7.48 -0.48
CA VAL A 138 -14.31 -8.83 -0.73
C VAL A 138 -15.37 -9.92 -0.56
N GLU A 139 -16.32 -9.76 0.38
CA GLU A 139 -17.39 -10.74 0.61
C GLU A 139 -18.48 -10.70 -0.47
N GLN A 140 -18.54 -9.62 -1.25
CA GLN A 140 -19.56 -9.40 -2.28
C GLN A 140 -19.05 -9.82 -3.66
N VAL A 141 -17.74 -9.64 -3.91
CA VAL A 141 -17.16 -9.79 -5.26
C VAL A 141 -16.22 -10.99 -5.40
N VAL A 142 -15.83 -11.64 -4.30
CA VAL A 142 -14.96 -12.83 -4.31
C VAL A 142 -15.70 -14.03 -3.72
N VAL A 143 -15.73 -15.13 -4.46
CA VAL A 143 -16.28 -16.41 -3.97
C VAL A 143 -15.52 -16.85 -2.72
N GLU A 144 -16.23 -17.05 -1.62
CA GLU A 144 -15.65 -17.34 -0.29
C GLU A 144 -14.68 -16.28 0.24
N GLY A 145 -14.74 -15.06 -0.31
CA GLY A 145 -14.03 -13.90 0.19
C GLY A 145 -14.37 -13.65 1.65
N LYS A 146 -13.37 -13.28 2.45
CA LYS A 146 -13.53 -12.94 3.86
C LYS A 146 -12.89 -11.61 4.15
N LYS A 147 -13.59 -10.77 4.92
CA LYS A 147 -13.04 -9.52 5.44
C LYS A 147 -11.71 -9.77 6.14
N ARG A 148 -10.77 -8.84 5.98
CA ARG A 148 -9.43 -8.91 6.56
C ARG A 148 -9.04 -7.56 7.12
N SER A 149 -8.37 -7.59 8.28
CA SER A 149 -7.76 -6.36 8.80
C SER A 149 -6.59 -6.03 7.91
N PHE A 150 -6.52 -4.80 7.43
CA PHE A 150 -5.40 -4.28 6.71
C PHE A 150 -5.16 -2.86 7.24
N ASN A 151 -4.14 -2.70 8.06
CA ASN A 151 -3.75 -1.39 8.56
C ASN A 151 -2.41 -0.98 7.95
N VAL A 152 -2.31 0.30 7.58
CA VAL A 152 -1.08 0.91 7.09
C VAL A 152 -0.57 1.87 8.16
N TYR A 153 0.72 1.80 8.48
CA TYR A 153 1.38 2.68 9.45
C TYR A 153 2.45 3.50 8.74
N CYS A 154 2.22 4.80 8.63
CA CYS A 154 3.18 5.79 8.18
C CYS A 154 3.96 6.30 9.40
N VAL A 155 5.23 5.90 9.52
CA VAL A 155 6.03 6.09 10.74
C VAL A 155 7.16 7.09 10.54
N ASP A 156 7.30 8.03 11.47
CA ASP A 156 8.43 8.97 11.58
C ASP A 156 9.03 9.02 12.99
#